data_AF-A0A0M4H551-F1
#
_entry.id   AF-A0A0M4H551-F1
#
_cell.length_a   1.000
_cell.length_b   1.000
_cell.length_c   1.000
_cell.angle_alpha   90.00
_cell.angle_beta   90.00
_cell.angle_gamma   90.00
#
_symmetry.space_group_name_H-M   'P 1'
#
loop_
_entity.id
_entity.type
_entity.pdbx_description
1 polymer ?
#
loop_
_entity_poly.entity_id
_entity_poly.type
_entity_poly.pdbx_seq_one_letter_code
_entity_poly.pdbx_strand_id
1 'polypeptide(L)'
;MTILRRTSVRLTLADQAANRYPAFPFEVPPDAQSIGVSLEVDCTDGKACVDLGLLGPDGLRGWSGGARTSYVVERDDATPGYRPGLEAGDWAVLLGLHQVSAEGVDVTVTVVCPAGERPDHGPRPTPARRLLRGSDRALPAPRGLTWYAGDPHNHCLHSDGELSLWELADEGVRSGLDYLGCTDHNTTSHHLHLASVSQRHGITLIPGQEMTTHRGHANAWGEIGVIDFRDEARTWVEEVERRGGFMSINHPVADDCAWLHPLERMPPGAELFHGTWYRNLADTSILAWAAMLPDAVVVLGGGDFHNRSTSLRPGMPTTWIAAEECSPPALIEAMAAGRTMVTGSARRVSENEARPVLFDSPALVRLGGVGGHGAEDLMAVDAVGTVLVDRFGARLVIEENRQVVRAPAGRGPYRLETAKRWVVALSA
;
A
#
# COMPACT_ATOMS: atom_id res chain seq x y z
N MET A 1 -34.01 9.42 -16.57
CA MET A 1 -33.26 8.40 -15.82
C MET A 1 -34.04 7.11 -15.88
N THR A 2 -33.49 6.08 -16.52
CA THR A 2 -34.08 4.75 -16.67
C THR A 2 -33.39 3.79 -15.72
N ILE A 3 -34.14 2.96 -15.01
CA ILE A 3 -33.58 1.87 -14.20
C ILE A 3 -33.24 0.73 -15.16
N LEU A 4 -31.95 0.41 -15.31
CA LEU A 4 -31.50 -0.74 -16.09
C LEU A 4 -31.69 -2.03 -15.30
N ARG A 5 -31.43 -1.98 -13.98
CA ARG A 5 -31.56 -3.13 -13.08
C ARG A 5 -31.89 -2.66 -11.67
N ARG A 6 -32.78 -3.38 -10.99
CA ARG A 6 -32.92 -3.32 -9.52
C ARG A 6 -33.01 -4.75 -9.01
N THR A 7 -32.12 -5.12 -8.10
CA THR A 7 -32.09 -6.46 -7.50
C THR A 7 -32.09 -6.32 -5.99
N SER A 8 -33.03 -6.98 -5.32
CA SER A 8 -33.05 -7.12 -3.87
C SER A 8 -32.81 -8.58 -3.50
N VAL A 9 -31.89 -8.84 -2.57
CA VAL A 9 -31.47 -10.17 -2.16
C VAL A 9 -31.16 -10.19 -0.67
N ARG A 10 -31.47 -11.31 -0.01
CA ARG A 10 -31.01 -11.59 1.35
C ARG A 10 -29.74 -12.42 1.29
N LEU A 11 -28.64 -11.87 1.77
CA LEU A 11 -27.33 -12.52 1.79
C LEU A 11 -27.07 -13.12 3.17
N THR A 12 -26.58 -14.34 3.22
CA THR A 12 -26.37 -15.12 4.46
C THR A 12 -24.91 -15.54 4.62
N LEU A 13 -24.57 -16.08 5.78
CA LEU A 13 -23.27 -16.72 6.00
C LEU A 13 -23.02 -17.89 5.03
N ALA A 14 -24.07 -18.60 4.60
CA ALA A 14 -23.94 -19.66 3.61
C ALA A 14 -23.55 -19.10 2.23
N ASP A 15 -24.12 -17.95 1.84
CA ASP A 15 -23.75 -17.25 0.61
C ASP A 15 -22.30 -16.76 0.69
N GLN A 16 -21.90 -16.14 1.81
CA GLN A 16 -20.53 -15.72 2.06
C GLN A 16 -19.53 -16.88 1.94
N ALA A 17 -19.87 -18.05 2.51
CA ALA A 17 -19.01 -19.23 2.47
C ALA A 17 -18.93 -19.84 1.07
N ALA A 18 -20.03 -19.82 0.30
CA ALA A 18 -20.09 -20.40 -1.04
C ALA A 18 -19.44 -19.51 -2.10
N ASN A 19 -19.69 -18.20 -2.05
CA ASN A 19 -19.16 -17.22 -2.97
C ASN A 19 -19.05 -15.86 -2.29
N ARG A 20 -17.83 -15.45 -1.94
CA ARG A 20 -17.58 -14.14 -1.34
C ARG A 20 -17.79 -12.97 -2.30
N TYR A 21 -17.86 -13.23 -3.61
CA TYR A 21 -17.92 -12.21 -4.66
C TYR A 21 -19.09 -12.43 -5.63
N PRO A 22 -20.35 -12.39 -5.16
CA PRO A 22 -21.50 -12.55 -6.04
C PRO A 22 -21.60 -11.38 -7.04
N ALA A 23 -21.88 -11.73 -8.30
CA ALA A 23 -22.02 -10.77 -9.40
C ALA A 23 -23.49 -10.64 -9.83
N PHE A 24 -23.93 -9.41 -10.06
CA PHE A 24 -25.30 -9.06 -10.45
C PHE A 24 -25.28 -8.46 -11.87
N PRO A 25 -25.57 -9.25 -12.90
CA PRO A 25 -25.42 -8.81 -14.29
C PRO A 25 -26.49 -7.79 -14.71
N PHE A 26 -26.09 -6.90 -15.60
CA PHE A 26 -26.94 -5.94 -16.30
C PHE A 26 -26.34 -5.60 -17.68
N GLU A 27 -27.18 -5.11 -18.58
CA GLU A 27 -26.77 -4.72 -19.93
C GLU A 27 -26.69 -3.20 -20.04
N VAL A 28 -25.59 -2.70 -20.61
CA VAL A 28 -25.40 -1.28 -20.93
C VAL A 28 -25.84 -1.02 -22.37
N PRO A 29 -26.83 -0.12 -22.61
CA PRO A 29 -27.30 0.21 -23.95
C PRO A 29 -26.23 0.87 -24.84
N PRO A 30 -26.30 0.72 -26.18
CA PRO A 30 -25.34 1.31 -27.13
C PRO A 30 -25.15 2.83 -27.04
N ASP A 31 -26.18 3.56 -26.66
CA ASP A 31 -26.20 5.03 -26.58
C ASP A 31 -25.91 5.57 -25.16
N ALA A 32 -25.65 4.68 -24.19
CA ALA A 32 -25.33 5.06 -22.83
C ALA A 32 -24.06 5.94 -22.77
N GLN A 33 -24.18 7.07 -22.07
CA GLN A 33 -23.05 7.97 -21.78
C GLN A 33 -22.50 7.76 -20.37
N SER A 34 -23.32 7.22 -19.47
CA SER A 34 -23.00 7.07 -18.05
C SER A 34 -23.91 6.02 -17.41
N ILE A 35 -23.40 5.28 -16.43
CA ILE A 35 -24.20 4.50 -15.49
C ILE A 35 -23.98 5.02 -14.07
N GLY A 36 -25.05 4.99 -13.28
CA GLY A 36 -24.98 5.18 -11.83
C GLY A 36 -25.37 3.87 -11.14
N VAL A 37 -24.61 3.46 -10.14
CA VAL A 37 -24.91 2.30 -9.31
C VAL A 37 -25.05 2.74 -7.87
N SER A 38 -26.08 2.24 -7.18
CA SER A 38 -26.27 2.44 -5.75
C SER A 38 -26.52 1.11 -5.04
N LEU A 39 -26.00 1.00 -3.84
CA LEU A 39 -26.05 -0.13 -2.93
C LEU A 39 -26.73 0.31 -1.63
N GLU A 40 -27.87 -0.28 -1.33
CA GLU A 40 -28.54 -0.15 -0.04
C GLU A 40 -28.32 -1.44 0.74
N VAL A 41 -27.81 -1.33 1.97
CA VAL A 41 -27.57 -2.46 2.88
C VAL A 41 -28.39 -2.21 4.14
N ASP A 42 -29.25 -3.16 4.52
CA ASP A 42 -29.97 -3.07 5.79
C ASP A 42 -29.03 -3.41 6.96
N CYS A 43 -28.34 -2.39 7.45
CA CYS A 43 -27.40 -2.49 8.56
C CYS A 43 -28.09 -2.40 9.93
N THR A 44 -29.30 -2.93 10.13
CA THR A 44 -30.04 -2.74 11.39
C THR A 44 -29.27 -3.19 12.65
N ASP A 45 -28.31 -4.11 12.50
CA ASP A 45 -27.46 -4.59 13.59
C ASP A 45 -26.07 -3.91 13.69
N GLY A 46 -25.74 -3.03 12.74
CA GLY A 46 -24.48 -2.30 12.65
C GLY A 46 -23.23 -3.14 12.37
N LYS A 47 -23.37 -4.39 11.90
CA LYS A 47 -22.24 -5.33 11.74
C LYS A 47 -22.00 -5.77 10.30
N ALA A 48 -22.97 -5.63 9.41
CA ALA A 48 -22.78 -6.04 8.01
C ALA A 48 -21.85 -5.06 7.28
N CYS A 49 -20.84 -5.61 6.59
CA CYS A 49 -19.97 -4.89 5.67
C CYS A 49 -20.03 -5.60 4.32
N VAL A 50 -20.58 -4.88 3.33
CA VAL A 50 -20.72 -5.37 1.95
C VAL A 50 -19.97 -4.40 1.05
N ASP A 51 -18.92 -4.91 0.42
CA ASP A 51 -18.10 -4.15 -0.49
C ASP A 51 -18.79 -3.97 -1.83
N LEU A 52 -18.42 -2.91 -2.54
CA LEU A 52 -18.97 -2.56 -3.83
C LEU A 52 -17.88 -2.50 -4.92
N GLY A 53 -18.17 -3.12 -6.06
CA GLY A 53 -17.29 -3.14 -7.23
C GLY A 53 -18.06 -3.28 -8.55
N LEU A 54 -17.31 -3.32 -9.65
CA LEU A 54 -17.83 -3.37 -11.01
C LEU A 54 -17.00 -4.29 -11.89
N LEU A 55 -17.69 -5.14 -12.65
CA LEU A 55 -17.14 -5.89 -13.77
C LEU A 55 -17.64 -5.31 -15.08
N GLY A 56 -16.71 -5.11 -16.01
CA GLY A 56 -17.01 -4.82 -17.41
C GLY A 56 -16.60 -5.97 -18.33
N PRO A 57 -16.72 -5.77 -19.66
CA PRO A 57 -16.46 -6.81 -20.65
C PRO A 57 -15.04 -7.42 -20.61
N ASP A 58 -14.06 -6.69 -20.08
CA ASP A 58 -12.64 -7.04 -19.95
C ASP A 58 -12.22 -7.36 -18.51
N GLY A 59 -13.17 -7.54 -17.58
CA GLY A 59 -12.91 -7.96 -16.20
C GLY A 59 -13.13 -6.85 -15.17
N LEU A 60 -12.31 -6.84 -14.10
CA LEU A 60 -12.47 -5.93 -12.97
C LEU A 60 -12.27 -4.47 -13.40
N ARG A 61 -13.32 -3.66 -13.27
CA ARG A 61 -13.33 -2.24 -13.68
C ARG A 61 -13.18 -1.27 -12.53
N GLY A 62 -13.57 -1.68 -11.34
CA GLY A 62 -13.38 -0.89 -10.14
C GLY A 62 -13.79 -1.61 -8.88
N TRP A 63 -13.28 -1.10 -7.77
CA TRP A 63 -13.51 -1.59 -6.43
C TRP A 63 -13.43 -0.41 -5.48
N SER A 64 -14.36 -0.32 -4.54
CA SER A 64 -14.34 0.70 -3.48
C SER A 64 -14.41 0.10 -2.08
N GLY A 65 -14.36 -1.22 -1.94
CA GLY A 65 -14.59 -1.87 -0.65
C GLY A 65 -15.93 -1.43 -0.04
N GLY A 66 -15.98 -1.39 1.29
CA GLY A 66 -17.07 -0.81 2.07
C GLY A 66 -17.04 0.73 2.16
N ALA A 67 -16.09 1.41 1.49
CA ALA A 67 -15.92 2.86 1.60
C ALA A 67 -17.02 3.66 0.86
N ARG A 68 -17.75 3.01 -0.06
CA ARG A 68 -18.78 3.66 -0.88
C ARG A 68 -20.03 2.79 -1.03
N THR A 69 -21.17 3.46 -1.05
CA THR A 69 -22.48 2.86 -1.37
C THR A 69 -22.98 3.24 -2.76
N SER A 70 -22.23 4.05 -3.52
CA SER A 70 -22.58 4.39 -4.90
C SER A 70 -21.35 4.81 -5.71
N TYR A 71 -21.48 4.71 -7.04
CA TYR A 71 -20.48 5.18 -7.99
C TYR A 71 -21.12 5.52 -9.34
N VAL A 72 -20.37 6.29 -10.12
CA VAL A 72 -20.68 6.68 -11.49
C VAL A 72 -19.53 6.26 -12.40
N VAL A 73 -19.86 5.70 -13.56
CA VAL A 73 -18.90 5.43 -14.64
C VAL A 73 -19.42 6.09 -15.91
N GLU A 74 -18.63 7.01 -16.45
CA GLU A 74 -18.85 7.70 -17.72
C GLU A 74 -17.86 7.16 -18.79
N ARG A 75 -17.95 7.69 -20.00
CA ARG A 75 -17.03 7.32 -21.09
C ARG A 75 -15.60 7.79 -20.83
N ASP A 76 -15.44 8.97 -20.24
CA ASP A 76 -14.16 9.67 -20.08
C ASP A 76 -13.82 9.97 -18.61
N ASP A 77 -14.74 9.77 -17.68
CA ASP A 77 -14.52 9.94 -16.24
C ASP A 77 -15.23 8.85 -15.42
N ALA A 78 -14.81 8.65 -14.19
CA ALA A 78 -15.43 7.70 -13.26
C ALA A 78 -15.15 8.10 -11.80
N THR A 79 -16.04 7.69 -10.90
CA THR A 79 -15.83 7.86 -9.45
C THR A 79 -14.49 7.23 -9.06
N PRO A 80 -13.67 7.88 -8.21
CA PRO A 80 -12.46 7.29 -7.65
C PRO A 80 -12.69 5.85 -7.14
N GLY A 81 -11.83 4.94 -7.58
CA GLY A 81 -11.96 3.49 -7.40
C GLY A 81 -12.40 2.74 -8.65
N TYR A 82 -12.95 3.45 -9.63
CA TYR A 82 -13.46 2.90 -10.88
C TYR A 82 -12.72 3.51 -12.07
N ARG A 83 -12.50 2.70 -13.12
CA ARG A 83 -11.88 3.15 -14.37
C ARG A 83 -12.95 3.65 -15.34
N PRO A 84 -12.71 4.75 -16.08
CA PRO A 84 -13.61 5.21 -17.13
C PRO A 84 -13.65 4.24 -18.32
N GLY A 85 -14.46 4.58 -19.32
CA GLY A 85 -14.59 3.81 -20.55
C GLY A 85 -15.85 2.95 -20.54
N LEU A 86 -17.01 3.56 -20.26
CA LEU A 86 -18.29 2.89 -20.40
C LEU A 86 -18.56 2.51 -21.87
N GLU A 87 -18.83 1.24 -22.08
CA GLU A 87 -19.13 0.66 -23.39
C GLU A 87 -20.42 -0.17 -23.32
N ALA A 88 -21.05 -0.35 -24.47
CA ALA A 88 -22.24 -1.19 -24.60
C ALA A 88 -21.91 -2.67 -24.34
N GLY A 89 -22.84 -3.41 -23.76
CA GLY A 89 -22.72 -4.85 -23.58
C GLY A 89 -22.95 -5.30 -22.14
N ASP A 90 -22.39 -6.45 -21.80
CA ASP A 90 -22.61 -7.11 -20.52
C ASP A 90 -21.66 -6.60 -19.44
N TRP A 91 -22.26 -6.15 -18.33
CA TRP A 91 -21.57 -5.70 -17.13
C TRP A 91 -22.16 -6.42 -15.91
N ALA A 92 -21.48 -6.34 -14.78
CA ALA A 92 -22.04 -6.81 -13.52
C ALA A 92 -21.61 -5.95 -12.34
N VAL A 93 -22.55 -5.66 -11.44
CA VAL A 93 -22.20 -5.13 -10.12
C VAL A 93 -21.62 -6.28 -9.31
N LEU A 94 -20.42 -6.10 -8.78
CA LEU A 94 -19.75 -7.09 -7.94
C LEU A 94 -19.92 -6.66 -6.49
N LEU A 95 -20.37 -7.57 -5.62
CA LEU A 95 -20.38 -7.32 -4.17
C LEU A 95 -19.27 -8.12 -3.51
N GLY A 96 -18.65 -7.59 -2.45
CA GLY A 96 -17.78 -8.35 -1.56
C GLY A 96 -18.46 -8.63 -0.24
N LEU A 97 -18.63 -9.90 0.10
CA LEU A 97 -19.22 -10.30 1.38
C LEU A 97 -18.12 -10.31 2.45
N HIS A 98 -17.69 -9.12 2.89
CA HIS A 98 -16.64 -8.97 3.90
C HIS A 98 -17.11 -9.46 5.26
N GLN A 99 -18.23 -8.91 5.75
CA GLN A 99 -18.87 -9.33 7.00
C GLN A 99 -20.38 -9.44 6.78
N VAL A 100 -20.93 -10.63 6.99
CA VAL A 100 -22.37 -10.89 6.92
C VAL A 100 -22.88 -11.25 8.30
N SER A 101 -23.98 -10.62 8.70
CA SER A 101 -24.64 -10.88 9.97
C SER A 101 -25.19 -12.31 10.06
N ALA A 102 -25.26 -12.87 11.27
CA ALA A 102 -25.74 -14.24 11.48
C ALA A 102 -27.18 -14.46 10.99
N GLU A 103 -28.03 -13.44 11.09
CA GLU A 103 -29.43 -13.46 10.61
C GLU A 103 -29.55 -13.21 9.09
N GLY A 104 -28.42 -12.95 8.42
CA GLY A 104 -28.34 -12.44 7.06
C GLY A 104 -28.56 -10.93 6.98
N VAL A 105 -28.30 -10.39 5.80
CA VAL A 105 -28.42 -8.96 5.48
C VAL A 105 -29.21 -8.78 4.19
N ASP A 106 -30.20 -7.90 4.20
CA ASP A 106 -30.95 -7.54 3.02
C ASP A 106 -30.21 -6.44 2.25
N VAL A 107 -29.97 -6.68 0.96
CA VAL A 107 -29.21 -5.79 0.08
C VAL A 107 -30.01 -5.47 -1.16
N THR A 108 -30.02 -4.21 -1.56
CA THR A 108 -30.60 -3.75 -2.83
C THR A 108 -29.56 -3.04 -3.69
N VAL A 109 -29.33 -3.58 -4.89
CA VAL A 109 -28.50 -2.97 -5.92
C VAL A 109 -29.41 -2.32 -6.96
N THR A 110 -29.17 -1.04 -7.26
CA THR A 110 -29.88 -0.32 -8.33
C THR A 110 -28.88 0.22 -9.34
N VAL A 111 -29.14 -0.02 -10.63
CA VAL A 111 -28.36 0.51 -11.76
C VAL A 111 -29.25 1.39 -12.60
N VAL A 112 -28.80 2.62 -12.87
CA VAL A 112 -29.54 3.63 -13.65
C VAL A 112 -28.71 4.14 -14.82
N CYS A 113 -29.39 4.53 -15.90
CA CYS A 113 -28.80 5.21 -17.05
C CYS A 113 -29.74 6.34 -17.56
N PRO A 114 -29.25 7.56 -17.78
CA PRO A 114 -27.93 8.05 -17.37
C PRO A 114 -27.79 8.10 -15.84
N ALA A 115 -26.57 8.29 -15.35
CA ALA A 115 -26.29 8.53 -13.94
C ALA A 115 -26.97 9.83 -13.46
N GLY A 116 -27.36 9.87 -12.19
CA GLY A 116 -27.95 11.07 -11.57
C GLY A 116 -26.92 12.08 -11.07
N GLU A 117 -25.67 11.65 -10.89
CA GLU A 117 -24.55 12.42 -10.34
C GLU A 117 -23.35 12.35 -11.27
N ARG A 118 -22.31 13.12 -10.97
CA ARG A 118 -21.03 13.10 -11.68
C ARG A 118 -19.92 12.62 -10.75
N PRO A 119 -18.82 12.05 -11.28
CA PRO A 119 -17.65 11.74 -10.49
C PRO A 119 -17.11 12.94 -9.71
N ASP A 120 -16.83 12.74 -8.41
CA ASP A 120 -16.09 13.69 -7.57
C ASP A 120 -14.76 13.08 -7.16
N HIS A 121 -13.67 13.75 -7.54
CA HIS A 121 -12.28 13.36 -7.27
C HIS A 121 -11.73 13.98 -5.98
N GLY A 122 -12.59 14.68 -5.23
CA GLY A 122 -12.24 15.36 -4.00
C GLY A 122 -11.44 16.65 -4.19
N PRO A 123 -11.00 17.26 -3.08
CA PRO A 123 -10.32 18.55 -3.09
C PRO A 123 -9.00 18.53 -3.89
N ARG A 124 -8.70 19.61 -4.61
CA ARG A 124 -7.42 19.80 -5.32
C ARG A 124 -6.67 21.00 -4.74
N PRO A 125 -6.00 20.86 -3.58
CA PRO A 125 -5.35 21.97 -2.91
C PRO A 125 -4.23 22.62 -3.74
N THR A 126 -3.82 23.81 -3.31
CA THR A 126 -2.55 24.41 -3.77
C THR A 126 -1.40 23.59 -3.19
N PRO A 127 -0.42 23.15 -4.00
CA PRO A 127 0.67 22.31 -3.53
C PRO A 127 1.39 22.89 -2.31
N ALA A 128 1.67 22.03 -1.33
CA ALA A 128 2.44 22.40 -0.16
C ALA A 128 3.85 22.88 -0.56
N ARG A 129 4.35 23.91 0.14
CA ARG A 129 5.74 24.36 -0.05
C ARG A 129 6.69 23.25 0.41
N ARG A 130 7.54 22.77 -0.51
CA ARG A 130 8.62 21.84 -0.17
C ARG A 130 9.73 22.57 0.59
N LEU A 131 10.06 22.06 1.78
CA LEU A 131 11.12 22.62 2.63
C LEU A 131 12.41 21.80 2.54
N LEU A 132 12.29 20.47 2.56
CA LEU A 132 13.39 19.50 2.54
C LEU A 132 12.94 18.25 1.77
N ARG A 133 13.92 17.44 1.36
CA ARG A 133 13.77 16.07 0.86
C ARG A 133 14.53 15.11 1.77
N GLY A 134 14.05 13.89 1.91
CA GLY A 134 14.78 12.85 2.64
C GLY A 134 16.14 12.57 2.01
N SER A 135 16.22 12.60 0.68
CA SER A 135 17.47 12.50 -0.08
C SER A 135 18.50 13.58 0.24
N ASP A 136 18.10 14.74 0.77
CA ASP A 136 19.04 15.78 1.24
C ASP A 136 19.88 15.28 2.44
N ARG A 137 19.49 14.19 3.11
CA ARG A 137 20.30 13.54 4.16
C ARG A 137 21.64 13.04 3.65
N ALA A 138 21.76 12.77 2.34
CA ALA A 138 23.00 12.34 1.69
C ALA A 138 23.66 11.12 2.36
N LEU A 139 22.84 10.10 2.62
CA LEU A 139 23.33 8.82 3.14
C LEU A 139 24.35 8.17 2.19
N PRO A 140 25.35 7.43 2.71
CA PRO A 140 26.34 6.75 1.86
C PRO A 140 25.66 5.79 0.89
N ALA A 141 25.95 5.95 -0.40
CA ALA A 141 25.38 5.14 -1.46
C ALA A 141 26.47 4.76 -2.47
N PRO A 142 26.31 3.62 -3.19
CA PRO A 142 27.20 3.27 -4.29
C PRO A 142 27.24 4.37 -5.35
N ARG A 143 28.34 4.43 -6.11
CA ARG A 143 28.49 5.46 -7.15
C ARG A 143 27.30 5.42 -8.11
N GLY A 144 26.66 6.57 -8.31
CA GLY A 144 25.50 6.72 -9.20
C GLY A 144 24.15 6.49 -8.53
N LEU A 145 24.10 6.04 -7.27
CA LEU A 145 22.87 5.85 -6.52
C LEU A 145 22.67 6.94 -5.46
N THR A 146 21.41 7.24 -5.16
CA THR A 146 20.98 8.10 -4.05
C THR A 146 19.91 7.37 -3.24
N TRP A 147 19.96 7.52 -1.92
CA TRP A 147 18.89 7.04 -1.03
C TRP A 147 17.72 8.02 -1.04
N TYR A 148 16.56 7.57 -1.50
CA TYR A 148 15.31 8.32 -1.48
C TYR A 148 14.42 7.85 -0.34
N ALA A 149 13.87 8.77 0.45
CA ALA A 149 12.96 8.45 1.54
C ALA A 149 11.50 8.46 1.04
N GLY A 150 10.72 7.45 1.42
CA GLY A 150 9.31 7.42 1.08
C GLY A 150 8.49 6.47 1.93
N ASP A 151 7.25 6.34 1.52
CA ASP A 151 6.27 5.41 2.08
C ASP A 151 5.66 4.62 0.92
N PRO A 152 5.92 3.32 0.77
CA PRO A 152 5.45 2.54 -0.35
C PRO A 152 3.98 2.11 -0.24
N HIS A 153 3.29 2.39 0.87
CA HIS A 153 1.94 1.88 1.16
C HIS A 153 1.01 3.00 1.66
N ASN A 154 0.16 3.53 0.78
CA ASN A 154 -0.78 4.61 1.09
C ASN A 154 -2.05 4.53 0.23
N HIS A 155 -3.15 5.00 0.80
CA HIS A 155 -4.48 4.96 0.20
C HIS A 155 -5.06 6.37 0.04
N CYS A 156 -5.93 6.53 -0.95
CA CYS A 156 -6.64 7.78 -1.21
C CYS A 156 -8.12 7.51 -1.52
N LEU A 157 -8.85 8.52 -1.98
CA LEU A 157 -10.26 8.39 -2.35
C LEU A 157 -10.53 7.32 -3.41
N HIS A 158 -9.51 6.79 -4.08
CA HIS A 158 -9.64 5.69 -5.03
C HIS A 158 -9.89 4.33 -4.35
N SER A 159 -9.81 4.23 -3.03
CA SER A 159 -10.32 3.08 -2.28
C SER A 159 -11.01 3.56 -1.01
N ASP A 160 -10.42 3.33 0.15
CA ASP A 160 -10.96 3.67 1.47
C ASP A 160 -10.16 4.77 2.20
N GLY A 161 -9.22 5.41 1.50
CA GLY A 161 -8.59 6.64 1.97
C GLY A 161 -9.57 7.83 1.96
N GLU A 162 -9.40 8.76 2.90
CA GLU A 162 -10.26 9.95 3.03
C GLU A 162 -9.73 11.18 2.30
N LEU A 163 -8.49 11.12 1.79
CA LEU A 163 -7.82 12.23 1.12
C LEU A 163 -7.87 12.03 -0.39
N SER A 164 -8.07 13.12 -1.13
CA SER A 164 -7.82 13.07 -2.57
C SER A 164 -6.35 12.74 -2.85
N LEU A 165 -6.05 12.23 -4.05
CA LEU A 165 -4.67 11.97 -4.46
C LEU A 165 -3.76 13.22 -4.34
N TRP A 166 -4.32 14.41 -4.55
CA TRP A 166 -3.61 15.69 -4.40
C TRP A 166 -3.32 16.02 -2.93
N GLU A 167 -4.26 15.78 -2.04
CA GLU A 167 -4.04 15.95 -0.60
C GLU A 167 -3.04 14.94 -0.04
N LEU A 168 -3.09 13.68 -0.50
CA LEU A 168 -2.11 12.65 -0.14
C LEU A 168 -0.70 13.04 -0.59
N ALA A 169 -0.54 13.52 -1.83
CA ALA A 169 0.74 14.02 -2.32
C ALA A 169 1.28 15.17 -1.44
N ASP A 170 0.41 16.08 -1.01
CA ASP A 170 0.76 17.16 -0.07
C ASP A 170 1.21 16.64 1.30
N GLU A 171 0.60 15.57 1.83
CA GLU A 171 1.06 14.94 3.07
C GLU A 171 2.47 14.38 2.93
N GLY A 172 2.77 13.71 1.80
CA GLY A 172 4.13 13.23 1.51
C GLY A 172 5.15 14.37 1.44
N VAL A 173 4.80 15.48 0.76
CA VAL A 173 5.66 16.68 0.68
C VAL A 173 5.90 17.27 2.07
N ARG A 174 4.86 17.38 2.91
CA ARG A 174 4.98 17.90 4.29
C ARG A 174 5.79 16.99 5.20
N SER A 175 5.77 15.68 4.96
CA SER A 175 6.64 14.72 5.63
C SER A 175 8.10 14.77 5.15
N GLY A 176 8.40 15.54 4.09
CA GLY A 176 9.75 15.64 3.51
C GLY A 176 10.12 14.46 2.61
N LEU A 177 9.15 13.64 2.20
CA LEU A 177 9.39 12.45 1.40
C LEU A 177 9.74 12.79 -0.05
N ASP A 178 10.56 11.95 -0.64
CA ASP A 178 10.92 11.95 -2.05
C ASP A 178 9.84 11.27 -2.89
N TYR A 179 9.24 10.20 -2.37
CA TYR A 179 8.21 9.42 -3.05
C TYR A 179 7.09 8.93 -2.12
N LEU A 180 5.95 8.57 -2.74
CA LEU A 180 4.88 7.77 -2.14
C LEU A 180 4.51 6.63 -3.10
N GLY A 181 4.28 5.43 -2.57
CA GLY A 181 3.54 4.40 -3.26
C GLY A 181 2.04 4.64 -3.09
N CYS A 182 1.31 4.68 -4.20
CA CYS A 182 -0.15 4.79 -4.20
C CYS A 182 -0.73 3.41 -4.48
N THR A 183 -1.31 2.78 -3.47
CA THR A 183 -1.61 1.34 -3.44
C THR A 183 -3.07 1.07 -3.11
N ASP A 184 -3.99 1.89 -3.61
CA ASP A 184 -5.43 1.72 -3.37
C ASP A 184 -5.92 0.29 -3.62
N HIS A 185 -6.84 -0.16 -2.77
CA HIS A 185 -7.31 -1.55 -2.73
C HIS A 185 -7.99 -2.00 -4.03
N ASN A 186 -7.47 -3.09 -4.62
CA ASN A 186 -8.05 -3.83 -5.74
C ASN A 186 -8.40 -2.96 -6.97
N THR A 187 -7.70 -1.85 -7.16
CA THR A 187 -7.96 -0.91 -8.27
C THR A 187 -6.66 -0.29 -8.78
N THR A 188 -6.72 0.18 -10.02
CA THR A 188 -5.66 0.97 -10.67
C THR A 188 -6.19 2.30 -11.18
N SER A 189 -7.39 2.71 -10.74
CA SER A 189 -8.07 3.91 -11.24
C SER A 189 -7.31 5.21 -10.99
N HIS A 190 -6.45 5.26 -9.97
CA HIS A 190 -5.59 6.41 -9.68
C HIS A 190 -4.42 6.56 -10.67
N HIS A 191 -4.03 5.49 -11.38
CA HIS A 191 -2.81 5.46 -12.20
C HIS A 191 -2.78 6.58 -13.25
N LEU A 192 -3.91 6.86 -13.90
CA LEU A 192 -4.01 7.88 -14.94
C LEU A 192 -3.74 9.32 -14.44
N HIS A 193 -3.80 9.54 -13.13
CA HIS A 193 -3.59 10.85 -12.52
C HIS A 193 -2.14 11.05 -12.02
N LEU A 194 -1.41 9.96 -11.73
CA LEU A 194 -0.15 9.98 -10.98
C LEU A 194 0.89 10.92 -11.58
N ALA A 195 1.12 10.87 -12.90
CA ALA A 195 2.12 11.71 -13.56
C ALA A 195 1.82 13.22 -13.37
N SER A 196 0.56 13.62 -13.54
CA SER A 196 0.15 15.01 -13.41
C SER A 196 0.23 15.51 -11.96
N VAL A 197 -0.16 14.67 -10.99
CA VAL A 197 -0.10 15.01 -9.57
C VAL A 197 1.36 15.05 -9.10
N SER A 198 2.16 14.07 -9.51
CA SER A 198 3.60 14.00 -9.22
C SER A 198 4.32 15.27 -9.68
N GLN A 199 4.11 15.68 -10.93
CA GLN A 199 4.68 16.91 -11.47
C GLN A 199 4.21 18.16 -10.71
N ARG A 200 2.91 18.26 -10.43
CA ARG A 200 2.31 19.43 -9.76
C ARG A 200 2.80 19.59 -8.32
N HIS A 201 2.98 18.50 -7.58
CA HIS A 201 3.37 18.52 -6.16
C HIS A 201 4.88 18.33 -5.96
N GLY A 202 5.64 18.02 -7.02
CA GLY A 202 7.08 17.83 -6.95
C GLY A 202 7.49 16.65 -6.07
N ILE A 203 6.69 15.58 -6.04
CA ILE A 203 6.92 14.31 -5.33
C ILE A 203 6.73 13.15 -6.31
N THR A 204 7.53 12.09 -6.20
CA THR A 204 7.36 10.92 -7.08
C THR A 204 6.22 10.05 -6.55
N LEU A 205 5.21 9.78 -7.39
CA LEU A 205 4.14 8.86 -7.05
C LEU A 205 4.36 7.56 -7.82
N ILE A 206 4.55 6.45 -7.09
CA ILE A 206 4.80 5.13 -7.67
C ILE A 206 3.45 4.44 -7.91
N PRO A 207 3.17 3.98 -9.15
CA PRO A 207 1.96 3.22 -9.42
C PRO A 207 2.03 1.88 -8.67
N GLY A 208 0.97 1.58 -7.95
CA GLY A 208 0.76 0.28 -7.33
C GLY A 208 -0.72 0.00 -7.12
N GLN A 209 -1.01 -1.16 -6.56
CA GLN A 209 -2.32 -1.59 -6.08
C GLN A 209 -2.11 -2.52 -4.89
N GLU A 210 -3.03 -2.50 -3.93
CA GLU A 210 -3.06 -3.51 -2.89
C GLU A 210 -4.08 -4.60 -3.25
N MET A 211 -3.60 -5.82 -3.48
CA MET A 211 -4.47 -6.98 -3.58
C MET A 211 -4.95 -7.34 -2.17
N THR A 212 -6.22 -7.09 -1.92
CA THR A 212 -6.84 -7.15 -0.59
C THR A 212 -7.87 -8.26 -0.55
N THR A 213 -7.63 -9.24 0.32
CA THR A 213 -8.54 -10.38 0.54
C THR A 213 -8.72 -10.64 2.03
N HIS A 214 -9.78 -11.37 2.39
CA HIS A 214 -9.99 -11.89 3.75
C HIS A 214 -8.90 -12.87 4.26
N ARG A 215 -7.88 -13.16 3.44
CA ARG A 215 -6.78 -14.08 3.75
C ARG A 215 -5.41 -13.42 3.67
N GLY A 216 -5.37 -12.09 3.65
CA GLY A 216 -4.14 -11.33 3.62
C GLY A 216 -4.06 -10.38 2.45
N HIS A 217 -3.15 -9.41 2.61
CA HIS A 217 -2.93 -8.34 1.67
C HIS A 217 -1.51 -8.35 1.11
N ALA A 218 -1.37 -7.87 -0.12
CA ALA A 218 -0.08 -7.70 -0.76
C ALA A 218 -0.12 -6.53 -1.73
N ASN A 219 0.95 -5.75 -1.78
CA ASN A 219 1.13 -4.71 -2.77
C ASN A 219 1.80 -5.27 -4.03
N ALA A 220 1.34 -4.80 -5.19
CA ALA A 220 2.04 -4.94 -6.45
C ALA A 220 2.30 -3.56 -7.07
N TRP A 221 3.55 -3.27 -7.38
CA TRP A 221 3.99 -2.00 -7.96
C TRP A 221 4.34 -2.13 -9.45
N GLY A 222 4.03 -1.08 -10.20
CA GLY A 222 4.27 -0.93 -11.62
C GLY A 222 3.00 -0.60 -12.41
N GLU A 223 3.19 -0.13 -13.64
CA GLU A 223 2.10 0.01 -14.63
C GLU A 223 1.76 -1.35 -15.26
N ILE A 224 1.41 -2.31 -14.40
CA ILE A 224 1.23 -3.72 -14.74
C ILE A 224 -0.25 -4.11 -14.98
N GLY A 225 -1.13 -3.11 -15.08
CA GLY A 225 -2.58 -3.32 -15.09
C GLY A 225 -3.10 -3.90 -13.77
N VAL A 226 -4.39 -4.22 -13.73
CA VAL A 226 -5.01 -4.81 -12.54
C VAL A 226 -4.55 -6.27 -12.36
N ILE A 227 -4.16 -6.62 -11.14
CA ILE A 227 -4.00 -8.00 -10.68
C ILE A 227 -5.32 -8.35 -9.99
N ASP A 228 -6.07 -9.28 -10.55
CA ASP A 228 -7.39 -9.61 -10.01
C ASP A 228 -7.24 -10.36 -8.69
N PHE A 229 -7.59 -9.70 -7.59
CA PHE A 229 -7.50 -10.24 -6.23
C PHE A 229 -8.40 -11.47 -5.99
N ARG A 230 -9.30 -11.77 -6.93
CA ARG A 230 -10.16 -12.95 -6.90
C ARG A 230 -9.48 -14.18 -7.46
N ASP A 231 -8.44 -14.01 -8.27
CA ASP A 231 -7.62 -15.11 -8.75
C ASP A 231 -6.84 -15.76 -7.59
N GLU A 232 -6.34 -16.97 -7.81
CA GLU A 232 -5.61 -17.70 -6.78
C GLU A 232 -4.32 -16.96 -6.40
N ALA A 233 -4.16 -16.60 -5.10
CA ALA A 233 -3.04 -15.79 -4.63
C ALA A 233 -1.65 -16.36 -4.95
N ARG A 234 -1.53 -17.69 -5.11
CA ARG A 234 -0.29 -18.35 -5.55
C ARG A 234 0.18 -17.91 -6.94
N THR A 235 -0.72 -17.41 -7.79
CA THR A 235 -0.40 -16.95 -9.14
C THR A 235 0.07 -15.50 -9.18
N TRP A 236 -0.21 -14.71 -8.14
CA TRP A 236 0.06 -13.27 -8.14
C TRP A 236 1.55 -12.95 -8.31
N VAL A 237 2.43 -13.72 -7.65
CA VAL A 237 3.88 -13.49 -7.75
C VAL A 237 4.37 -13.66 -9.18
N GLU A 238 3.95 -14.75 -9.84
CA GLU A 238 4.30 -15.04 -11.23
C GLU A 238 3.72 -13.99 -12.18
N GLU A 239 2.47 -13.60 -11.96
CA GLU A 239 1.81 -12.63 -12.84
C GLU A 239 2.40 -11.22 -12.71
N VAL A 240 2.71 -10.78 -11.49
CA VAL A 240 3.37 -9.49 -11.25
C VAL A 240 4.76 -9.47 -11.90
N GLU A 241 5.55 -10.53 -11.69
CA GLU A 241 6.89 -10.64 -12.30
C GLU A 241 6.82 -10.67 -13.83
N ARG A 242 5.90 -11.46 -14.41
CA ARG A 242 5.71 -11.56 -15.86
C ARG A 242 5.39 -10.21 -16.51
N ARG A 243 4.68 -9.35 -15.77
CA ARG A 243 4.32 -7.99 -16.21
C ARG A 243 5.39 -6.94 -15.86
N GLY A 244 6.51 -7.34 -15.26
CA GLY A 244 7.64 -6.45 -14.91
C GLY A 244 7.42 -5.63 -13.65
N GLY A 245 6.53 -6.09 -12.76
CA GLY A 245 6.28 -5.45 -11.47
C GLY A 245 7.10 -6.03 -10.32
N PHE A 246 6.90 -5.46 -9.14
CA PHE A 246 7.45 -5.95 -7.88
C PHE A 246 6.31 -6.19 -6.89
N MET A 247 6.39 -7.24 -6.07
CA MET A 247 5.34 -7.62 -5.11
C MET A 247 5.90 -7.72 -3.69
N SER A 248 5.12 -7.28 -2.70
CA SER A 248 5.39 -7.58 -1.30
C SER A 248 4.15 -8.01 -0.54
N ILE A 249 4.35 -8.84 0.48
CA ILE A 249 3.32 -9.11 1.47
C ILE A 249 3.24 -7.92 2.43
N ASN A 250 2.02 -7.42 2.66
CA ASN A 250 1.77 -6.32 3.58
C ASN A 250 1.46 -6.87 4.97
N HIS A 251 1.92 -6.16 6.01
CA HIS A 251 1.62 -6.41 7.42
C HIS A 251 1.16 -7.85 7.78
N PRO A 252 2.02 -8.88 7.58
CA PRO A 252 1.59 -10.29 7.49
C PRO A 252 1.04 -10.88 8.79
N VAL A 253 1.17 -10.16 9.89
CA VAL A 253 0.75 -10.57 11.24
C VAL A 253 -0.25 -9.58 11.87
N ALA A 254 -0.83 -8.67 11.08
CA ALA A 254 -1.78 -7.67 11.57
C ALA A 254 -3.22 -8.21 11.59
N ASP A 255 -3.73 -8.48 12.80
CA ASP A 255 -5.14 -8.77 13.10
C ASP A 255 -5.85 -9.66 12.05
N ASP A 256 -6.99 -9.22 11.51
CA ASP A 256 -7.78 -9.93 10.49
C ASP A 256 -7.25 -9.73 9.05
N CYS A 257 -6.22 -8.91 8.88
CA CYS A 257 -5.53 -8.63 7.63
C CYS A 257 -4.26 -9.49 7.45
N ALA A 258 -4.00 -10.42 8.39
CA ALA A 258 -2.83 -11.28 8.38
C ALA A 258 -2.76 -12.16 7.13
N TRP A 259 -1.54 -12.52 6.73
CA TRP A 259 -1.30 -13.35 5.56
C TRP A 259 -1.56 -14.83 5.87
N LEU A 260 -2.61 -15.39 5.25
CA LEU A 260 -3.09 -16.77 5.43
C LEU A 260 -3.04 -17.60 4.15
N HIS A 261 -2.60 -17.02 3.03
CA HIS A 261 -2.40 -17.76 1.79
C HIS A 261 -1.14 -18.63 1.88
N PRO A 262 -1.17 -19.91 1.46
CA PRO A 262 0.02 -20.74 1.41
C PRO A 262 1.10 -20.11 0.53
N LEU A 263 2.33 -20.08 1.04
CA LEU A 263 3.50 -19.58 0.32
C LEU A 263 4.13 -20.73 -0.47
N GLU A 264 3.66 -20.97 -1.69
CA GLU A 264 4.32 -21.89 -2.64
C GLU A 264 5.55 -21.26 -3.27
N ARG A 265 5.44 -19.97 -3.58
CA ARG A 265 6.54 -19.10 -4.02
C ARG A 265 6.53 -17.85 -3.15
N MET A 266 7.71 -17.51 -2.60
CA MET A 266 7.86 -16.29 -1.81
C MET A 266 7.79 -15.05 -2.71
N PRO A 267 6.92 -14.07 -2.40
CA PRO A 267 7.05 -12.73 -2.93
C PRO A 267 8.43 -12.17 -2.56
N PRO A 268 9.05 -11.35 -3.44
CA PRO A 268 10.41 -10.87 -3.20
C PRO A 268 10.50 -9.93 -1.99
N GLY A 269 9.44 -9.18 -1.67
CA GLY A 269 9.40 -8.27 -0.53
C GLY A 269 8.41 -8.65 0.57
N ALA A 270 8.62 -8.08 1.75
CA ALA A 270 7.63 -8.08 2.82
C ALA A 270 7.77 -6.83 3.70
N GLU A 271 6.63 -6.34 4.19
CA GLU A 271 6.61 -5.30 5.21
C GLU A 271 7.07 -5.86 6.56
N LEU A 272 8.32 -5.56 6.92
CA LEU A 272 8.89 -5.88 8.24
C LEU A 272 8.89 -4.69 9.19
N PHE A 273 8.16 -3.62 8.86
CA PHE A 273 7.73 -2.55 9.77
C PHE A 273 6.40 -1.99 9.28
N HIS A 274 5.34 -2.09 10.07
CA HIS A 274 4.04 -1.50 9.75
C HIS A 274 3.65 -0.33 10.67
N GLY A 275 2.87 0.63 10.16
CA GLY A 275 2.38 1.78 10.92
C GLY A 275 1.64 1.42 12.22
N THR A 276 0.94 0.28 12.27
CA THR A 276 0.25 -0.17 13.49
C THR A 276 1.20 -0.52 14.64
N TRP A 277 2.47 -0.82 14.37
CA TRP A 277 3.43 -1.22 15.40
C TRP A 277 3.95 -0.06 16.23
N TYR A 278 3.70 1.19 15.83
CA TYR A 278 3.89 2.33 16.73
C TYR A 278 3.04 2.25 18.00
N ARG A 279 1.98 1.43 18.03
CA ARG A 279 1.19 1.11 19.23
C ARG A 279 2.00 0.28 20.25
N ASN A 280 2.93 -0.54 19.78
CA ASN A 280 3.82 -1.36 20.59
C ASN A 280 5.17 -1.60 19.87
N LEU A 281 6.12 -0.68 20.03
CA LEU A 281 7.42 -0.76 19.35
C LEU A 281 8.31 -1.93 19.81
N ALA A 282 7.93 -2.64 20.87
CA ALA A 282 8.62 -3.84 21.33
C ALA A 282 8.00 -5.14 20.76
N ASP A 283 7.00 -5.04 19.88
CA ASP A 283 6.42 -6.18 19.19
C ASP A 283 7.45 -6.86 18.29
N THR A 284 7.46 -8.19 18.31
CA THR A 284 8.41 -9.03 17.54
C THR A 284 7.70 -10.11 16.74
N SER A 285 6.37 -10.10 16.68
CA SER A 285 5.56 -11.08 15.94
C SER A 285 5.98 -11.19 14.47
N ILE A 286 6.23 -10.05 13.85
CA ILE A 286 6.75 -10.00 12.47
C ILE A 286 8.14 -10.62 12.31
N LEU A 287 9.04 -10.40 13.27
CA LEU A 287 10.39 -10.95 13.22
C LEU A 287 10.34 -12.48 13.39
N ALA A 288 9.42 -12.96 14.22
CA ALA A 288 9.14 -14.39 14.34
C ALA A 288 8.58 -14.97 13.03
N TRP A 289 7.66 -14.27 12.37
CA TRP A 289 7.15 -14.66 11.04
C TRP A 289 8.27 -14.69 9.99
N ALA A 290 9.09 -13.65 9.91
CA ALA A 290 10.22 -13.57 8.98
C ALA A 290 11.28 -14.66 9.22
N ALA A 291 11.49 -15.06 10.48
CA ALA A 291 12.43 -16.13 10.83
C ALA A 291 12.01 -17.52 10.33
N MET A 292 10.72 -17.71 10.05
CA MET A 292 10.17 -18.95 9.50
C MET A 292 10.26 -19.04 7.97
N LEU A 293 10.61 -17.94 7.30
CA LEU A 293 10.74 -17.91 5.84
C LEU A 293 11.98 -18.71 5.39
N PRO A 294 11.89 -19.44 4.27
CA PRO A 294 12.99 -20.24 3.75
C PRO A 294 14.14 -19.37 3.23
N ASP A 295 13.80 -18.22 2.64
CA ASP A 295 14.72 -17.31 1.98
C ASP A 295 14.66 -15.90 2.60
N ALA A 296 15.69 -15.09 2.34
CA ALA A 296 15.69 -13.68 2.70
C ALA A 296 14.67 -12.91 1.83
N VAL A 297 14.02 -11.91 2.42
CA VAL A 297 13.09 -11.02 1.74
C VAL A 297 13.63 -9.60 1.69
N VAL A 298 13.25 -8.85 0.66
CA VAL A 298 13.44 -7.41 0.60
C VAL A 298 12.65 -6.77 1.73
N VAL A 299 13.34 -6.02 2.59
CA VAL A 299 12.73 -5.41 3.77
C VAL A 299 12.08 -4.09 3.39
N LEU A 300 10.78 -4.01 3.60
CA LEU A 300 10.00 -2.80 3.43
C LEU A 300 9.33 -2.41 4.74
N GLY A 301 8.91 -1.16 4.83
CA GLY A 301 7.91 -0.74 5.78
C GLY A 301 6.85 0.11 5.12
N GLY A 302 5.62 0.00 5.60
CA GLY A 302 4.46 0.69 5.03
C GLY A 302 3.68 1.41 6.13
N GLY A 303 3.34 2.67 5.86
CA GLY A 303 2.53 3.47 6.77
C GLY A 303 1.06 3.08 6.78
N ASP A 304 0.57 2.52 5.66
CA ASP A 304 -0.83 2.16 5.45
C ASP A 304 -1.77 3.34 5.76
N PHE A 305 -1.39 4.49 5.18
CA PHE A 305 -2.03 5.75 5.50
C PHE A 305 -3.34 5.92 4.75
N HIS A 306 -4.43 6.07 5.51
CA HIS A 306 -5.79 6.25 4.99
C HIS A 306 -6.33 7.66 5.23
N ASN A 307 -6.07 8.22 6.42
CA ASN A 307 -6.71 9.45 6.86
C ASN A 307 -5.96 10.16 7.99
N ARG A 308 -6.45 11.35 8.33
CA ARG A 308 -5.89 12.21 9.39
C ARG A 308 -6.48 11.92 10.78
N SER A 309 -7.33 10.90 10.95
CA SER A 309 -7.94 10.55 12.24
C SER A 309 -6.93 9.92 13.21
N THR A 310 -5.95 9.19 12.68
CA THR A 310 -4.78 8.75 13.44
C THR A 310 -3.72 9.85 13.46
N SER A 311 -2.80 9.79 14.42
CA SER A 311 -1.70 10.76 14.49
C SER A 311 -0.60 10.50 13.47
N LEU A 312 -0.50 9.31 12.89
CA LEU A 312 0.59 8.95 12.00
C LEU A 312 0.36 9.59 10.62
N ARG A 313 1.43 10.09 10.00
CA ARG A 313 1.42 10.66 8.65
C ARG A 313 2.32 9.83 7.74
N PRO A 314 2.19 9.95 6.40
CA PRO A 314 3.01 9.19 5.47
C PRO A 314 4.51 9.27 5.81
N GLY A 315 5.19 8.14 5.66
CA GLY A 315 6.59 7.91 5.99
C GLY A 315 6.80 7.32 7.37
N MET A 316 5.76 6.75 7.99
CA MET A 316 5.85 6.18 9.34
C MET A 316 5.40 4.71 9.34
N PRO A 317 6.34 3.76 9.11
CA PRO A 317 7.79 3.93 9.00
C PRO A 317 8.26 4.44 7.63
N THR A 318 9.50 4.90 7.54
CA THR A 318 10.10 5.36 6.28
C THR A 318 10.85 4.21 5.63
N THR A 319 10.49 3.86 4.40
CA THR A 319 11.31 3.02 3.54
C THR A 319 12.27 3.91 2.76
N TRP A 320 13.55 3.56 2.77
CA TRP A 320 14.57 4.19 1.95
C TRP A 320 14.94 3.25 0.81
N ILE A 321 15.00 3.78 -0.40
CA ILE A 321 15.35 3.03 -1.61
C ILE A 321 16.56 3.69 -2.28
N ALA A 322 17.63 2.93 -2.51
CA ALA A 322 18.81 3.41 -3.26
C ALA A 322 18.65 3.16 -4.76
N ALA A 323 18.42 4.22 -5.52
CA ALA A 323 18.20 4.18 -6.96
C ALA A 323 19.03 5.24 -7.69
N GLU A 324 19.16 5.10 -9.01
CA GLU A 324 19.89 6.06 -9.87
C GLU A 324 19.19 7.41 -9.95
N GLU A 325 17.85 7.39 -9.88
CA GLU A 325 16.99 8.56 -9.90
C GLU A 325 15.70 8.29 -9.11
N CYS A 326 14.99 9.35 -8.72
CA CYS A 326 13.71 9.25 -8.04
C CYS A 326 12.56 9.14 -9.05
N SER A 327 12.57 8.12 -9.90
CA SER A 327 11.49 7.82 -10.85
C SER A 327 10.80 6.50 -10.48
N PRO A 328 9.51 6.30 -10.81
CA PRO A 328 8.83 5.06 -10.48
C PRO A 328 9.55 3.79 -11.00
N PRO A 329 10.01 3.72 -12.27
CA PRO A 329 10.75 2.55 -12.76
C PRO A 329 12.04 2.29 -11.98
N ALA A 330 12.84 3.33 -11.71
CA ALA A 330 14.12 3.19 -11.01
C ALA A 330 13.93 2.75 -9.54
N LEU A 331 12.88 3.25 -8.88
CA LEU A 331 12.55 2.85 -7.50
C LEU A 331 12.04 1.40 -7.44
N ILE A 332 11.20 0.98 -8.39
CA ILE A 332 10.73 -0.41 -8.49
C ILE A 332 11.89 -1.38 -8.76
N GLU A 333 12.78 -1.04 -9.70
CA GLU A 333 13.98 -1.84 -9.97
C GLU A 333 14.90 -1.92 -8.75
N ALA A 334 15.05 -0.81 -8.01
CA ALA A 334 15.83 -0.80 -6.78
C ALA A 334 15.22 -1.64 -5.66
N MET A 335 13.89 -1.66 -5.52
CA MET A 335 13.19 -2.61 -4.62
C MET A 335 13.43 -4.05 -5.04
N ALA A 336 13.30 -4.37 -6.33
CA ALA A 336 13.55 -5.72 -6.86
C ALA A 336 15.01 -6.18 -6.63
N ALA A 337 15.96 -5.24 -6.66
CA ALA A 337 17.37 -5.50 -6.34
C ALA A 337 17.68 -5.55 -4.83
N GLY A 338 16.67 -5.41 -3.95
CA GLY A 338 16.84 -5.43 -2.50
C GLY A 338 17.60 -4.23 -1.94
N ARG A 339 17.66 -3.11 -2.67
CA ARG A 339 18.37 -1.89 -2.27
C ARG A 339 17.53 -1.03 -1.33
N THR A 340 17.03 -1.66 -0.25
CA THR A 340 16.10 -1.03 0.69
C THR A 340 16.61 -1.07 2.12
N MET A 341 16.18 -0.09 2.92
CA MET A 341 16.27 -0.13 4.37
C MET A 341 15.05 0.58 4.96
N VAL A 342 14.78 0.37 6.24
CA VAL A 342 13.63 1.00 6.92
C VAL A 342 14.12 1.74 8.15
N THR A 343 13.59 2.94 8.39
CA THR A 343 13.79 3.72 9.63
C THR A 343 12.45 3.99 10.30
N GLY A 344 12.41 3.81 11.61
CA GLY A 344 11.17 3.87 12.41
C GLY A 344 11.05 5.10 13.31
N SER A 345 12.00 6.03 13.32
CA SER A 345 11.90 7.20 14.23
C SER A 345 10.83 8.19 13.76
N ALA A 346 10.02 8.65 14.71
CA ALA A 346 8.97 9.63 14.47
C ALA A 346 9.02 10.75 15.51
N ARG A 347 8.56 11.94 15.13
CA ARG A 347 8.40 13.09 16.02
C ARG A 347 6.96 13.55 16.04
N ARG A 348 6.46 13.88 17.22
CA ARG A 348 5.15 14.53 17.37
C ARG A 348 5.28 16.01 17.01
N VAL A 349 4.49 16.46 16.04
CA VAL A 349 4.44 17.85 15.59
C VAL A 349 3.30 18.59 16.30
N SER A 350 2.20 17.89 16.61
CA SER A 350 1.10 18.40 17.43
C SER A 350 0.40 17.26 18.19
N GLU A 351 -0.51 17.64 19.09
CA GLU A 351 -1.82 16.97 19.27
C GLU A 351 -2.01 15.60 18.61
N ASN A 352 -2.41 15.71 17.35
CA ASN A 352 -2.97 14.65 16.53
C ASN A 352 -2.10 14.42 15.29
N GLU A 353 -0.80 14.75 15.38
CA GLU A 353 0.09 14.66 14.23
C GLU A 353 1.52 14.31 14.67
N ALA A 354 2.01 13.22 14.11
CA ALA A 354 3.39 12.79 14.11
C ALA A 354 3.87 12.66 12.66
N ARG A 355 5.15 12.94 12.45
CA ARG A 355 5.82 12.84 11.14
C ARG A 355 7.15 12.10 11.28
N PRO A 356 7.70 11.54 10.20
CA PRO A 356 9.00 10.88 10.26
C PRO A 356 10.11 11.83 10.70
N VAL A 357 11.12 11.27 11.35
CA VAL A 357 12.42 11.92 11.54
C VAL A 357 13.34 11.38 10.45
N LEU A 358 13.67 12.22 9.46
CA LEU A 358 14.47 11.78 8.32
C LEU A 358 15.98 11.91 8.57
N PHE A 359 16.45 13.06 9.07
CA PHE A 359 17.87 13.43 9.09
C PHE A 359 18.67 12.81 10.25
N ASP A 360 18.07 12.67 11.43
CA ASP A 360 18.76 12.25 12.67
C ASP A 360 18.23 10.91 13.20
N SER A 361 17.58 10.11 12.35
CA SER A 361 17.07 8.79 12.73
C SER A 361 18.12 7.71 12.56
N PRO A 362 18.31 6.79 13.53
CA PRO A 362 19.18 5.63 13.36
C PRO A 362 18.88 4.91 12.04
N ALA A 363 19.93 4.60 11.28
CA ALA A 363 19.81 3.92 9.99
C ALA A 363 20.86 2.81 9.83
N LEU A 364 20.53 1.81 9.02
CA LEU A 364 21.39 0.67 8.67
C LEU A 364 21.66 0.68 7.16
N VAL A 365 22.82 1.18 6.77
CA VAL A 365 23.16 1.41 5.36
C VAL A 365 24.13 0.34 4.86
N ARG A 366 23.72 -0.43 3.84
CA ARG A 366 24.60 -1.36 3.13
C ARG A 366 25.66 -0.61 2.33
N LEU A 367 26.93 -0.99 2.48
CA LEU A 367 28.07 -0.28 1.88
C LEU A 367 28.68 -0.97 0.66
N GLY A 368 28.12 -2.08 0.19
CA GLY A 368 28.64 -2.76 -1.00
C GLY A 368 28.77 -1.80 -2.19
N GLY A 369 29.99 -1.56 -2.67
CA GLY A 369 30.26 -0.61 -3.76
C GLY A 369 30.44 0.85 -3.32
N VAL A 370 30.51 1.13 -2.02
CA VAL A 370 30.82 2.46 -1.44
C VAL A 370 32.27 2.48 -0.97
N GLY A 371 33.11 3.40 -1.48
CA GLY A 371 34.41 3.70 -0.86
C GLY A 371 35.38 2.53 -0.64
N GLY A 372 35.27 1.44 -1.40
CA GLY A 372 36.09 0.23 -1.22
C GLY A 372 35.56 -0.78 -0.19
N HIS A 373 34.37 -0.55 0.38
CA HIS A 373 33.69 -1.46 1.30
C HIS A 373 33.18 -2.73 0.60
N GLY A 374 33.16 -3.82 1.36
CA GLY A 374 32.65 -5.12 0.90
C GLY A 374 31.12 -5.16 0.84
N ALA A 375 30.58 -6.14 0.09
CA ALA A 375 29.13 -6.34 -0.01
C ALA A 375 28.45 -6.69 1.34
N GLU A 376 29.22 -7.23 2.29
CA GLU A 376 28.74 -7.58 3.63
C GLU A 376 28.89 -6.44 4.64
N ASP A 377 29.46 -5.29 4.27
CA ASP A 377 29.65 -4.18 5.20
C ASP A 377 28.32 -3.44 5.42
N LEU A 378 27.97 -3.24 6.69
CA LEU A 378 26.80 -2.49 7.13
C LEU A 378 27.24 -1.34 8.04
N MET A 379 26.79 -0.13 7.75
CA MET A 379 27.06 1.06 8.54
C MET A 379 25.85 1.42 9.39
N ALA A 380 26.07 1.60 10.70
CA ALA A 380 25.09 2.19 11.60
C ALA A 380 25.29 3.72 11.63
N VAL A 381 24.32 4.47 11.12
CA VAL A 381 24.37 5.95 11.02
C VAL A 381 23.41 6.55 12.06
N ASP A 382 23.85 7.58 12.79
CA ASP A 382 23.07 8.23 13.86
C ASP A 382 22.50 7.25 14.90
N ALA A 383 23.28 6.21 15.21
CA ALA A 383 22.83 5.01 15.91
C ALA A 383 23.57 4.75 17.24
N VAL A 384 24.41 5.67 17.71
CA VAL A 384 25.16 5.49 18.97
C VAL A 384 24.20 5.24 20.13
N GLY A 385 24.49 4.21 20.94
CA GLY A 385 23.66 3.78 22.06
C GLY A 385 22.49 2.85 21.68
N THR A 386 22.33 2.52 20.39
CA THR A 386 21.47 1.42 19.95
C THR A 386 22.21 0.08 19.97
N VAL A 387 21.45 -1.01 19.88
CA VAL A 387 21.97 -2.38 19.79
C VAL A 387 21.60 -2.95 18.43
N LEU A 388 22.61 -3.30 17.64
CA LEU A 388 22.43 -4.09 16.43
C LEU A 388 22.13 -5.54 16.81
N VAL A 389 21.06 -6.10 16.24
CA VAL A 389 20.64 -7.48 16.45
C VAL A 389 20.41 -8.17 15.12
N ASP A 390 20.96 -9.37 14.98
CA ASP A 390 20.75 -10.22 13.80
C ASP A 390 19.59 -11.21 14.01
N ARG A 391 19.23 -11.98 12.96
CA ARG A 391 18.11 -12.95 13.05
C ARG A 391 18.34 -14.08 14.04
N PHE A 392 19.59 -14.36 14.40
CA PHE A 392 19.97 -15.42 15.34
C PHE A 392 20.13 -14.90 16.77
N GLY A 393 19.88 -13.60 17.00
CA GLY A 393 19.94 -12.98 18.30
C GLY A 393 21.34 -12.57 18.75
N ALA A 394 22.34 -12.56 17.85
CA ALA A 394 23.63 -11.96 18.18
C ALA A 394 23.46 -10.44 18.34
N ARG A 395 24.14 -9.86 19.34
CA ARG A 395 23.96 -8.47 19.74
C ARG A 395 25.30 -7.73 19.73
N LEU A 396 25.29 -6.49 19.23
CA LEU A 396 26.43 -5.60 19.23
C LEU A 396 25.96 -4.18 19.58
N VAL A 397 26.59 -3.54 20.57
CA VAL A 397 26.30 -2.14 20.89
C VAL A 397 26.99 -1.25 19.86
N ILE A 398 26.28 -0.23 19.37
CA ILE A 398 26.86 0.80 18.52
C ILE A 398 27.44 1.90 19.41
N GLU A 399 28.76 2.04 19.38
CA GLU A 399 29.52 2.95 20.25
C GLU A 399 30.09 4.15 19.48
N GLU A 400 30.27 4.00 18.17
CA GLU A 400 30.82 5.03 17.30
C GLU A 400 29.79 5.54 16.28
N ASN A 401 29.87 6.82 15.93
CA ASN A 401 29.07 7.32 14.81
C ASN A 401 29.60 6.71 13.51
N ARG A 402 28.69 6.26 12.63
CA ARG A 402 29.03 5.60 11.36
C ARG A 402 29.86 4.32 11.55
N GLN A 403 29.66 3.61 12.66
CA GLN A 403 30.31 2.33 12.94
C GLN A 403 30.00 1.32 11.83
N VAL A 404 31.04 0.75 11.23
CA VAL A 404 30.93 -0.27 10.19
C VAL A 404 31.13 -1.65 10.81
N VAL A 405 30.25 -2.57 10.45
CA VAL A 405 30.29 -3.95 10.94
C VAL A 405 30.15 -4.91 9.78
N ARG A 406 30.75 -6.09 9.92
CA ARG A 406 30.53 -7.18 8.97
C ARG A 406 29.19 -7.83 9.25
N ALA A 407 28.32 -7.83 8.25
CA ALA A 407 26.92 -8.26 8.35
C ALA A 407 26.51 -9.12 7.14
N PRO A 408 26.88 -10.42 7.11
CA PRO A 408 26.53 -11.33 6.02
C PRO A 408 25.01 -11.45 5.82
N ALA A 409 24.56 -11.50 4.56
CA ALA A 409 23.13 -11.57 4.21
C ALA A 409 22.38 -12.72 4.90
N GLY A 410 23.01 -13.89 5.05
CA GLY A 410 22.40 -15.07 5.70
C GLY A 410 22.10 -14.92 7.19
N ARG A 411 22.55 -13.83 7.84
CA ARG A 411 22.21 -13.49 9.23
C ARG A 411 21.21 -12.34 9.34
N GLY A 412 20.83 -11.72 8.22
CA GLY A 412 19.76 -10.73 8.16
C GLY A 412 18.36 -11.35 8.30
N PRO A 413 17.30 -10.55 8.51
CA PRO A 413 17.35 -9.09 8.59
C PRO A 413 18.03 -8.63 9.88
N TYR A 414 18.79 -7.55 9.75
CA TYR A 414 19.42 -6.83 10.84
C TYR A 414 18.50 -5.72 11.33
N ARG A 415 18.51 -5.48 12.64
CA ARG A 415 17.74 -4.39 13.24
C ARG A 415 18.53 -3.63 14.27
N LEU A 416 18.22 -2.34 14.41
CA LEU A 416 18.66 -1.53 15.55
C LEU A 416 17.55 -1.48 16.60
N GLU A 417 17.90 -1.77 17.84
CA GLU A 417 17.04 -1.68 19.00
C GLU A 417 17.53 -0.57 19.95
N THR A 418 16.61 0.20 20.53
CA THR A 418 16.93 1.05 21.68
C THR A 418 17.09 0.22 22.96
N ALA A 419 17.52 0.84 24.07
CA ALA A 419 17.54 0.20 25.39
C ALA A 419 16.15 -0.31 25.85
N LYS A 420 15.05 0.22 25.30
CA LYS A 420 13.69 -0.25 25.55
C LYS A 420 13.26 -1.40 24.63
N ARG A 421 14.18 -1.91 23.81
CA ARG A 421 13.94 -2.90 22.74
C ARG A 421 12.99 -2.42 21.64
N TRP A 422 12.93 -1.10 21.44
CA TRP A 422 12.17 -0.54 20.32
C TRP A 422 12.98 -0.68 19.05
N VAL A 423 12.40 -1.31 18.03
CA VAL A 423 13.01 -1.36 16.69
C VAL A 423 12.98 0.03 16.07
N VAL A 424 14.14 0.54 15.65
CA VAL A 424 14.27 1.88 15.07
C VAL A 424 14.85 1.89 13.68
N ALA A 425 15.48 0.80 13.24
CA ALA A 425 15.93 0.62 11.86
C ALA A 425 16.00 -0.86 11.48
N LEU A 426 15.83 -1.18 10.20
CA LEU A 426 15.96 -2.52 9.63
C LEU A 426 16.71 -2.47 8.29
N SER A 427 17.49 -3.51 7.99
CA SER A 427 18.09 -3.78 6.68
C SER A 427 18.24 -5.29 6.49
N ALA A 428 18.04 -5.79 5.26
CA ALA A 428 18.41 -7.16 4.90
C ALA A 428 19.91 -7.28 4.64
#